data_AF-A0A532TNK1-F1
#
_entry.id   AF-A0A532TNK1-F1
#
_cell.length_a   1.000
_cell.length_b   1.000
_cell.length_c   1.000
_cell.angle_alpha   90.00
_cell.angle_beta   90.00
_cell.angle_gamma   90.00
#
_symmetry.space_group_name_H-M   'P 1'
#
loop_
_entity.id
_entity.type
_entity.pdbx_description
1 polymer ?
#
loop_
_entity_poly.entity_id
_entity_poly.type
_entity_poly.pdbx_seq_one_letter_code
_entity_poly.pdbx_strand_id
1 'polypeptide(L)'
;MNDEKISYVNIAAYYLAQKGYTYDKLCWMLAERQLLVQRDQRYNQEDRIKEKAAEIFFSGPDYDVLCYLISEIDILMKLGKIK
;
A
#
# COMPACT_ATOMS: atom_id res chain seq x y z
N MET A 1 -22.99 3.28 -1.26
CA MET A 1 -21.99 3.51 -0.17
C MET A 1 -20.71 2.66 -0.30
N ASN A 2 -20.69 1.56 -1.08
CA ASN A 2 -19.44 0.87 -1.46
C ASN A 2 -18.84 1.45 -2.75
N ASP A 3 -19.68 1.87 -3.69
CA ASP A 3 -19.22 2.36 -5.01
C ASP A 3 -18.42 3.67 -4.92
N GLU A 4 -18.81 4.58 -4.01
CA GLU A 4 -18.04 5.80 -3.74
C GLU A 4 -16.65 5.50 -3.19
N LYS A 5 -16.49 4.47 -2.35
CA LYS A 5 -15.17 4.10 -1.80
C LYS A 5 -14.27 3.54 -2.88
N ILE A 6 -14.80 2.63 -3.69
CA ILE A 6 -14.08 2.08 -4.85
C ILE A 6 -13.67 3.21 -5.79
N SER A 7 -14.54 4.21 -6.01
CA SER A 7 -14.22 5.40 -6.78
C SER A 7 -13.04 6.20 -6.18
N TYR A 8 -13.05 6.47 -4.87
CA TYR A 8 -11.93 7.18 -4.23
C TYR A 8 -10.61 6.39 -4.31
N VAL A 9 -10.64 5.07 -4.14
CA VAL A 9 -9.45 4.23 -4.27
C VAL A 9 -8.91 4.27 -5.67
N ASN A 10 -9.77 4.11 -6.69
CA ASN A 10 -9.37 4.18 -8.09
C ASN A 10 -8.76 5.55 -8.44
N ILE A 11 -9.36 6.64 -7.98
CA ILE A 11 -8.84 8.01 -8.20
C ILE A 11 -7.46 8.16 -7.54
N ALA A 12 -7.32 7.72 -6.28
CA ALA A 12 -6.05 7.81 -5.56
C ALA A 12 -4.96 6.94 -6.21
N ALA A 13 -5.30 5.72 -6.63
CA ALA A 13 -4.41 4.80 -7.31
C ALA A 13 -3.93 5.35 -8.66
N TYR A 14 -4.84 5.97 -9.42
CA TYR A 14 -4.51 6.67 -10.65
C TYR A 14 -3.47 7.77 -10.42
N TYR A 15 -3.70 8.66 -9.44
CA TYR A 15 -2.74 9.73 -9.13
C TYR A 15 -1.43 9.19 -8.56
N LEU A 16 -1.45 8.07 -7.83
CA LEU A 16 -0.24 7.41 -7.35
C LEU A 16 0.58 6.84 -8.52
N ALA A 17 -0.08 6.19 -9.47
CA ALA A 17 0.57 5.64 -10.66
C ALA A 17 1.24 6.75 -11.50
N GLN A 18 0.58 7.91 -11.63
CA GLN A 18 1.13 9.09 -12.33
C GLN A 18 2.40 9.64 -11.69
N LYS A 19 2.66 9.39 -10.41
CA LYS A 19 3.92 9.80 -9.77
C LYS A 19 5.13 9.03 -10.28
N GLY A 20 4.92 7.89 -10.96
CA GLY A 20 5.98 7.13 -11.60
C GLY A 20 7.04 6.60 -10.63
N TYR A 21 6.63 6.21 -9.43
CA TYR A 21 7.55 5.56 -8.50
C TYR A 21 8.07 4.25 -9.09
N THR A 22 9.30 3.88 -8.74
CA THR A 22 9.83 2.59 -9.16
C THR A 22 9.06 1.45 -8.51
N TYR A 23 9.07 0.28 -9.15
CA TYR A 23 8.32 -0.88 -8.67
C TYR A 23 8.73 -1.31 -7.25
N ASP A 24 10.05 -1.35 -6.98
CA ASP A 24 10.60 -1.63 -5.66
C ASP A 24 10.16 -0.59 -4.60
N LYS A 25 10.05 0.68 -4.99
CA LYS A 25 9.54 1.73 -4.11
C LYS A 25 8.07 1.52 -3.76
N LEU A 26 7.24 1.07 -4.71
CA LEU A 26 5.85 0.71 -4.43
C LEU A 26 5.75 -0.51 -3.51
N CYS A 27 6.58 -1.54 -3.71
CA CYS A 27 6.67 -2.68 -2.79
C CYS A 27 7.01 -2.22 -1.37
N TRP A 28 7.97 -1.31 -1.22
CA TRP A 28 8.33 -0.69 0.07
C TRP A 28 7.14 0.05 0.69
N MET A 29 6.51 0.93 -0.08
CA MET A 29 5.36 1.72 0.39
C MET A 29 4.19 0.85 0.85
N LEU A 30 3.92 -0.26 0.14
CA LEU A 30 2.90 -1.21 0.52
C LEU A 30 3.29 -1.99 1.78
N ALA A 31 4.56 -2.39 1.90
CA ALA A 31 5.08 -3.07 3.09
C ALA A 31 4.92 -2.23 4.36
N GLU A 32 5.31 -0.95 4.34
CA GLU A 32 5.15 -0.03 5.48
C GLU A 32 3.70 0.02 5.97
N ARG A 33 2.77 0.16 5.03
CA ARG A 33 1.32 0.25 5.30
C ARG A 33 0.76 -1.05 5.84
N GLN A 34 1.12 -2.19 5.23
CA GLN A 34 0.67 -3.50 5.68
C GLN A 34 1.16 -3.80 7.10
N LEU A 35 2.44 -3.55 7.39
CA LEU A 35 3.02 -3.78 8.71
C LEU A 35 2.37 -2.89 9.78
N LEU A 36 2.13 -1.62 9.46
CA LEU A 36 1.44 -0.69 10.34
C LEU A 36 0.02 -1.17 10.65
N VAL A 37 -0.77 -1.51 9.63
CA VAL A 37 -2.15 -2.00 9.77
C VAL A 37 -2.22 -3.35 10.50
N GLN A 38 -1.26 -4.24 10.26
CA GLN A 38 -1.16 -5.53 10.94
C GLN A 38 -0.65 -5.41 12.38
N ARG A 39 -0.24 -4.21 12.81
CA ARG A 39 0.36 -3.94 14.12
C ARG A 39 1.56 -4.86 14.39
N ASP A 40 2.36 -5.11 13.36
CA ASP A 40 3.62 -5.85 13.51
C ASP A 40 4.49 -5.09 14.52
N GLN A 41 5.01 -5.77 15.54
CA GLN A 41 5.81 -5.13 16.59
C GLN A 41 7.10 -4.48 16.06
N ARG A 42 7.53 -4.88 14.86
CA ARG A 42 8.72 -4.39 14.17
C ARG A 42 8.37 -3.50 12.97
N TYR A 43 7.15 -2.95 12.89
CA TYR A 43 6.70 -2.13 11.74
C TYR A 43 7.59 -0.91 11.46
N ASN A 44 8.31 -0.41 12.47
CA ASN A 44 9.22 0.73 12.37
C ASN A 44 10.69 0.33 12.16
N GLN A 45 10.98 -0.97 12.06
CA GLN A 45 12.33 -1.47 11.80
C GLN A 45 12.54 -1.58 10.30
N GLU A 46 13.56 -0.89 9.79
CA GLU A 46 13.87 -0.85 8.35
C GLU A 46 14.08 -2.25 7.78
N ASP A 47 14.81 -3.12 8.49
CA ASP A 47 15.02 -4.51 8.06
C ASP A 47 13.71 -5.29 7.92
N ARG A 48 12.74 -5.06 8.81
CA ARG A 48 11.43 -5.73 8.72
C ARG A 48 10.63 -5.22 7.52
N ILE A 49 10.66 -3.92 7.27
CA ILE A 49 10.03 -3.32 6.09
C ILE A 49 10.67 -3.88 4.81
N LYS A 50 12.00 -4.00 4.80
CA LYS A 50 12.76 -4.56 3.68
C LYS A 50 12.41 -6.03 3.42
N GLU A 51 12.34 -6.87 4.45
CA GLU A 51 11.88 -8.26 4.34
C GLU A 51 10.49 -8.31 3.70
N LYS A 52 9.55 -7.51 4.21
CA LYS A 52 8.18 -7.50 3.72
C LYS A 52 8.06 -6.96 2.29
N ALA A 53 8.84 -5.94 1.95
CA ALA A 53 8.91 -5.40 0.59
C ALA A 53 9.46 -6.43 -0.38
N ALA A 54 10.46 -7.23 0.02
CA ALA A 54 10.98 -8.32 -0.78
C ALA A 54 9.94 -9.43 -0.98
N GLU A 55 9.19 -9.82 0.06
CA GLU A 55 8.06 -10.76 -0.07
C GLU A 55 7.05 -10.29 -1.13
N ILE A 56 6.67 -9.01 -1.08
CA ILE A 56 5.74 -8.40 -2.05
C ILE A 56 6.35 -8.43 -3.46
N PHE A 57 7.60 -7.98 -3.60
CA PHE A 57 8.31 -7.96 -4.88
C PHE A 57 8.33 -9.34 -5.54
N PHE A 58 8.70 -10.38 -4.78
CA PHE A 58 8.78 -11.75 -5.30
C PHE A 58 7.41 -12.39 -5.54
N SER A 59 6.34 -11.91 -4.90
CA SER A 59 4.97 -12.33 -5.24
C SER A 59 4.49 -11.81 -6.61
N GLY A 60 5.21 -10.83 -7.18
CA GLY A 60 5.00 -10.33 -8.54
C GLY A 60 3.63 -9.70 -8.83
N PRO A 61 3.03 -8.88 -7.95
CA PRO A 61 1.80 -8.17 -8.29
C PRO A 61 2.03 -7.15 -9.40
N ASP A 62 1.02 -6.88 -10.21
CA ASP A 62 1.10 -5.83 -11.21
C ASP A 62 1.25 -4.44 -10.58
N TYR A 63 1.86 -3.52 -11.34
CA TYR A 63 2.17 -2.17 -10.86
C TYR A 63 0.92 -1.38 -10.43
N ASP A 64 -0.16 -1.51 -11.18
CA ASP A 64 -1.46 -0.88 -10.90
C ASP A 64 -2.13 -1.50 -9.67
N VAL A 65 -2.00 -2.82 -9.47
CA VAL A 65 -2.43 -3.52 -8.25
C VAL A 65 -1.70 -2.98 -7.02
N LEU A 66 -0.37 -2.77 -7.10
CA LEU A 66 0.38 -2.13 -6.01
C LEU A 66 -0.17 -0.73 -5.71
N CYS A 67 -0.40 0.10 -6.73
CA CYS A 67 -0.96 1.43 -6.56
C CYS A 67 -2.36 1.41 -5.93
N TYR A 68 -3.19 0.45 -6.33
CA TYR A 68 -4.53 0.24 -5.79
C TYR A 68 -4.48 -0.13 -4.31
N LEU A 69 -3.70 -1.15 -3.93
CA LEU A 69 -3.61 -1.62 -2.54
C LEU A 69 -3.06 -0.56 -1.59
N ILE A 70 -2.05 0.20 -2.03
CA ILE A 70 -1.50 1.33 -1.27
C ILE A 70 -2.60 2.37 -1.01
N SER A 71 -3.36 2.72 -2.05
CA SER A 71 -4.41 3.73 -1.99
C SER A 71 -5.60 3.28 -1.14
N GLU A 72 -5.95 1.99 -1.21
CA GLU A 72 -6.99 1.39 -0.41
C GLU A 72 -6.68 1.50 1.08
N ILE A 73 -5.47 1.11 1.50
CA ILE A 73 -5.04 1.21 2.90
C ILE A 73 -5.05 2.67 3.36
N ASP A 74 -4.50 3.59 2.56
CA ASP A 74 -4.46 5.03 2.91
C ASP A 74 -5.87 5.60 3.11
N ILE A 75 -6.84 5.22 2.28
CA ILE A 75 -8.23 5.66 2.40
C ILE A 75 -8.89 5.04 3.64
N LEU A 76 -8.68 3.74 3.89
CA LEU A 76 -9.24 3.06 5.06
C LEU A 76 -8.71 3.66 6.37
N MET A 77 -7.42 4.01 6.42
CA MET A 77 -6.81 4.73 7.54
C MET A 77 -7.41 6.13 7.70
N LYS A 78 -7.54 6.92 6.62
CA LYS A 78 -8.15 8.27 6.67
C LYS A 78 -9.60 8.26 7.15
N LEU A 79 -10.35 7.23 6.79
CA LEU A 79 -11.73 7.04 7.24
C LEU A 79 -11.84 6.49 8.68
N GLY A 80 -10.71 6.28 9.37
CA GLY A 80 -10.66 5.74 10.73
C GLY A 80 -11.16 4.30 10.84
N LYS A 81 -11.22 3.56 9.72
CA LYS A 81 -11.71 2.18 9.67
C LYS A 81 -10.66 1.17 10.09
N ILE A 82 -9.40 1.56 10.04
CA ILE A 82 -8.26 0.77 10.48
C ILE A 82 -7.36 1.71 11.29
N LYS A 83 -6.93 1.26 12.47
CA LYS A 83 -6.12 2.00 13.44
C LYS A 83 -4.83 1.25 13.75
#